data_AF-A0A1I7YK85-F1
#
_entry.id   AF-A0A1I7YK85-F1
#
_cell.length_a   1.000
_cell.length_b   1.000
_cell.length_c   1.000
_cell.angle_alpha   90.00
_cell.angle_beta   90.00
_cell.angle_gamma   90.00
#
_symmetry.space_group_name_H-M   'P 1'
#
loop_
_entity.id
_entity.type
_entity.pdbx_description
1 polymer ?
#
loop_
_entity_poly.entity_id
_entity_poly.type
_entity_poly.pdbx_seq_one_letter_code
_entity_poly.pdbx_strand_id
1 'polypeptide(L)'
;MDWVRESKAQGRLLKGTDYLLKDKEQEEKLNICIERVVNMEVPFLQKWVICCLPGVKPEPSEVAKLTRCCGGVFVENMRHLKFDKNVILVTKKDDLTHAEKEMIREAKRRKFYRIECRRFFALVGRQSRKAFEAALSH
;
A
#
# COMPACT_ATOMS: atom_id res chain seq x y z
N MET A 1 14.86 16.16 -15.11
CA MET A 1 15.63 16.11 -13.83
C MET A 1 16.02 17.54 -13.49
N ASP A 2 15.01 18.41 -13.41
CA ASP A 2 15.24 19.84 -13.63
C ASP A 2 15.45 20.56 -12.30
N TRP A 3 14.74 20.11 -11.25
CA TRP A 3 14.99 20.52 -9.87
C TRP A 3 16.47 20.41 -9.45
N VAL A 4 17.10 19.28 -9.76
CA VAL A 4 18.52 19.03 -9.39
C VAL A 4 19.45 19.96 -10.18
N ARG A 5 19.21 20.11 -11.49
CA ARG A 5 20.04 20.94 -12.37
C ARG A 5 19.95 22.41 -11.97
N GLU A 6 18.74 22.91 -11.74
CA GLU A 6 18.52 24.31 -11.38
C GLU A 6 18.94 24.63 -9.95
N SER A 7 18.75 23.70 -9.00
CA SER A 7 19.27 23.85 -7.64
C SER A 7 20.80 23.93 -7.64
N LYS A 8 21.46 23.09 -8.44
CA LYS A 8 22.92 23.16 -8.61
C LYS A 8 23.36 24.48 -9.23
N ALA A 9 22.66 24.95 -10.25
CA ALA A 9 22.99 26.22 -10.93
C ALA A 9 22.83 27.43 -10.01
N GLN A 10 21.83 27.45 -9.13
CA GLN A 10 21.62 28.54 -8.16
C GLN A 10 22.43 28.39 -6.87
N GLY A 11 23.22 27.32 -6.72
CA GLY A 11 24.00 27.05 -5.52
C GLY A 11 23.15 26.82 -4.25
N ARG A 12 21.86 26.52 -4.40
CA ARG A 12 20.91 26.32 -3.28
C ARG A 12 19.80 25.35 -3.68
N LEU A 13 19.23 24.67 -2.69
CA LEU A 13 18.06 23.80 -2.94
C LEU A 13 16.82 24.66 -3.22
N LEU A 14 16.21 24.44 -4.39
CA LEU A 14 14.95 25.07 -4.77
C LEU A 14 13.78 24.33 -4.13
N LYS A 15 12.62 24.98 -4.06
CA LYS A 15 11.43 24.39 -3.47
C LYS A 15 10.94 23.24 -4.39
N GLY A 16 10.91 22.02 -3.86
CA GLY A 16 10.60 20.83 -4.66
C GLY A 16 9.17 20.82 -5.23
N THR A 17 8.22 21.53 -4.60
CA THR A 17 6.82 21.61 -5.06
C THR A 17 6.69 22.23 -6.45
N ASP A 18 7.61 23.12 -6.81
CA ASP A 18 7.57 23.88 -8.07
C ASP A 18 8.05 23.00 -9.24
N TYR A 19 8.70 21.88 -8.93
CA TYR A 19 9.22 20.89 -9.86
C TYR A 19 8.51 19.55 -9.71
N LEU A 20 7.28 19.57 -9.18
CA LEU A 20 6.48 18.37 -9.02
C LEU A 20 6.28 17.72 -10.40
N LEU A 21 6.53 16.41 -10.48
CA LEU A 21 6.31 15.65 -11.70
C LEU A 21 4.80 15.67 -12.02
N LYS A 22 4.43 16.37 -13.09
CA LYS A 22 3.04 16.45 -13.58
C LYS A 22 2.95 15.72 -14.90
N ASP A 23 2.66 14.42 -14.83
CA ASP A 23 2.42 13.58 -15.99
C ASP A 23 0.92 13.28 -16.09
N LYS A 24 0.19 14.10 -16.85
CA LYS A 24 -1.27 14.00 -16.97
C LYS A 24 -1.72 12.66 -17.54
N GLU A 25 -0.97 12.11 -18.49
CA GLU A 25 -1.33 10.83 -19.14
C GLU A 25 -1.25 9.69 -18.12
N GLN A 26 -0.17 9.63 -17.33
CA GLN A 26 -0.04 8.59 -16.30
C GLN A 26 -0.99 8.83 -15.11
N GLU A 27 -1.25 10.09 -14.76
CA GLU A 27 -2.22 10.45 -13.72
C GLU A 27 -3.64 9.96 -14.06
N GLU A 28 -4.08 10.16 -15.31
CA GLU A 28 -5.37 9.66 -15.80
C GLU A 28 -5.40 8.12 -15.84
N LYS A 29 -4.35 7.50 -16.39
CA LYS A 29 -4.24 6.04 -16.53
C LYS A 29 -4.25 5.32 -15.19
N LEU A 30 -3.54 5.86 -14.19
CA LEU A 30 -3.45 5.30 -12.85
C LEU A 30 -4.54 5.83 -11.91
N ASN A 31 -5.32 6.81 -12.37
CA ASN A 31 -6.38 7.48 -11.64
C ASN A 31 -5.87 8.07 -10.30
N ILE A 32 -4.70 8.70 -10.36
CA ILE A 32 -3.97 9.32 -9.26
C ILE A 32 -3.84 10.82 -9.53
N CYS A 33 -3.72 11.62 -8.47
CA CYS A 33 -3.37 13.03 -8.56
C CYS A 33 -2.18 13.26 -7.62
N ILE A 34 -1.00 13.50 -8.18
CA ILE A 34 0.25 13.61 -7.40
C ILE A 34 0.19 14.81 -6.46
N GLU A 35 -0.38 15.92 -6.92
CA GLU A 35 -0.58 17.12 -6.11
C GLU A 35 -1.44 16.83 -4.86
N ARG A 36 -2.51 16.05 -5.00
CA ARG A 36 -3.31 15.60 -3.84
C ARG A 36 -2.47 14.74 -2.90
N VAL A 37 -1.68 13.80 -3.43
CA VAL A 37 -0.87 12.88 -2.63
C VAL A 37 0.19 13.61 -1.80
N VAL A 38 0.87 14.60 -2.39
CA VAL A 38 1.91 15.39 -1.72
C VAL A 38 1.33 16.22 -0.56
N ASN A 39 0.08 16.64 -0.68
CA ASN A 39 -0.61 17.45 0.33
C ASN A 39 -1.39 16.61 1.36
N MET A 40 -1.23 15.28 1.40
CA MET A 40 -1.91 14.44 2.38
C MET A 40 -1.30 14.63 3.78
N GLU A 41 -2.09 15.13 4.72
CA GLU A 41 -1.67 15.30 6.12
C GLU A 41 -1.61 13.99 6.90
N VAL A 42 -2.47 13.02 6.52
CA VAL A 42 -2.63 11.77 7.26
C VAL A 42 -2.15 10.59 6.43
N PRO A 43 -1.26 9.74 6.97
CA PRO A 43 -0.80 8.53 6.28
C PRO A 43 -1.97 7.63 5.87
N PHE A 44 -1.87 7.07 4.67
CA PHE A 44 -2.94 6.30 4.04
C PHE A 44 -3.39 5.10 4.87
N LEU A 45 -2.44 4.37 5.45
CA LEU A 45 -2.65 3.11 6.15
C LEU A 45 -2.67 3.24 7.69
N GLN A 46 -2.73 4.46 8.25
CA GLN A 46 -2.57 4.71 9.71
C GLN A 46 -3.40 3.83 10.66
N LYS A 47 -4.56 3.33 10.21
CA LYS A 47 -5.49 2.51 11.03
C LYS A 47 -5.54 1.05 10.62
N TRP A 48 -4.69 0.63 9.68
CA TRP A 48 -4.72 -0.70 9.07
C TRP A 48 -3.57 -1.54 9.58
N VAL A 49 -3.88 -2.80 9.85
CA VAL A 49 -2.89 -3.84 10.15
C VAL A 49 -2.83 -4.78 8.95
N ILE A 50 -1.65 -4.93 8.38
CA ILE A 50 -1.41 -5.74 7.18
C ILE A 50 -0.65 -7.00 7.58
N CYS A 51 -1.13 -8.14 7.11
CA CYS A 51 -0.41 -9.40 7.13
C CYS A 51 -0.41 -10.01 5.72
N CYS A 52 0.55 -10.87 5.43
CA CYS A 52 0.71 -11.46 4.10
C CYS A 52 0.74 -12.98 4.18
N LEU A 53 0.30 -13.63 3.11
CA LEU A 53 0.73 -15.00 2.86
C LEU A 53 2.24 -15.02 2.54
N PRO A 54 3.00 -16.03 2.97
CA PRO A 54 4.45 -16.08 2.75
C PRO A 54 4.85 -16.04 1.26
N GLY A 55 4.05 -16.65 0.37
CA GLY A 55 4.37 -16.77 -1.05
C GLY A 55 3.89 -15.61 -1.94
N VAL A 56 3.46 -14.48 -1.38
CA VAL A 56 3.01 -13.33 -2.21
C VAL A 56 4.15 -12.72 -3.01
N LYS A 57 3.81 -12.15 -4.17
CA LYS A 57 4.71 -11.34 -5.00
C LYS A 57 4.05 -9.99 -5.31
N PRO A 58 4.72 -8.84 -5.03
CA PRO A 58 6.01 -8.68 -4.36
C PRO A 58 6.10 -9.35 -2.99
N GLU A 59 7.33 -9.64 -2.53
CA GLU A 59 7.57 -10.42 -1.30
C GLU A 59 7.02 -9.73 -0.05
N PRO A 60 6.73 -10.48 1.04
CA PRO A 60 6.24 -9.90 2.29
C PRO A 60 7.09 -8.75 2.83
N SER A 61 8.41 -8.77 2.61
CA SER A 61 9.32 -7.69 2.99
C SER A 61 9.04 -6.37 2.26
N GLU A 62 8.69 -6.42 0.97
CA GLU A 62 8.28 -5.26 0.17
C GLU A 62 6.91 -4.75 0.60
N VAL A 63 5.97 -5.66 0.90
CA VAL A 63 4.67 -5.28 1.46
C VAL A 63 4.85 -4.59 2.83
N ALA A 64 5.75 -5.10 3.66
CA ALA A 64 6.07 -4.52 4.96
C ALA A 64 6.65 -3.10 4.83
N LYS A 65 7.60 -2.90 3.91
CA LYS A 65 8.17 -1.58 3.60
C LYS A 65 7.08 -0.61 3.17
N LEU A 66 6.27 -0.98 2.17
CA LEU A 66 5.17 -0.14 1.68
C LEU A 66 4.18 0.20 2.80
N THR A 67 3.80 -0.80 3.61
CA THR A 67 2.88 -0.63 4.74
C THR A 67 3.38 0.42 5.72
N ARG A 68 4.65 0.30 6.14
CA ARG A 68 5.29 1.24 7.08
C ARG A 68 5.43 2.64 6.49
N CYS A 69 5.84 2.76 5.22
CA CYS A 69 5.93 4.05 4.53
C CYS A 69 4.58 4.77 4.43
N CYS A 70 3.48 4.02 4.38
CA CYS A 70 2.12 4.55 4.38
C CYS A 70 1.49 4.65 5.79
N GLY A 71 2.27 4.47 6.86
CA GLY A 71 1.87 4.63 8.26
C GLY A 71 1.06 3.46 8.85
N GLY A 72 0.94 2.34 8.16
CA GLY A 72 0.27 1.14 8.67
C GLY A 72 1.18 0.25 9.52
N VAL A 73 0.57 -0.77 10.15
CA VAL A 73 1.29 -1.77 10.95
C VAL A 73 1.41 -3.06 10.14
N PHE A 74 2.61 -3.60 10.02
CA PHE A 74 2.84 -4.89 9.37
C PHE A 74 3.09 -5.98 10.42
N VAL A 75 2.41 -7.12 10.29
CA VAL A 75 2.55 -8.29 11.15
C VAL A 75 2.86 -9.52 10.30
N GLU A 76 4.02 -10.13 10.55
CA GLU A 76 4.49 -11.31 9.81
C GLU A 76 3.64 -12.55 10.08
N ASN A 77 3.25 -12.76 11.35
CA ASN A 77 2.49 -13.92 11.76
C ASN A 77 1.12 -13.51 12.31
N MET A 78 0.06 -14.00 11.66
CA MET A 78 -1.33 -13.75 12.04
C MET A 78 -1.66 -14.12 13.50
N ARG A 79 -0.92 -15.07 14.08
CA ARG A 79 -1.07 -15.48 15.49
C ARG A 79 -0.65 -14.38 16.47
N HIS A 80 0.18 -13.43 16.04
CA HIS A 80 0.63 -12.31 16.89
C HIS A 80 -0.36 -11.13 16.89
N LEU A 81 -1.45 -11.22 16.13
CA LEU A 81 -2.48 -10.18 16.13
C LEU A 81 -3.26 -10.20 17.44
N LYS A 82 -3.11 -9.12 18.23
CA LYS A 82 -3.85 -8.89 19.48
C LYS A 82 -5.30 -8.47 19.25
N PHE A 83 -5.60 -7.90 18.10
CA PHE A 83 -6.93 -7.38 17.75
C PHE A 83 -7.25 -7.68 16.29
N ASP A 84 -8.55 -7.87 16.02
CA ASP A 84 -9.06 -8.30 14.72
C ASP A 84 -9.63 -7.15 13.88
N LYS A 85 -9.57 -5.91 14.41
CA LYS A 85 -10.13 -4.73 13.77
C LYS A 85 -9.17 -4.19 12.70
N ASN A 86 -9.71 -3.85 11.53
CA ASN A 86 -8.97 -3.27 10.40
C ASN A 86 -7.76 -4.11 9.97
N VAL A 87 -7.87 -5.44 10.04
CA VAL A 87 -6.84 -6.35 9.57
C VAL A 87 -7.08 -6.70 8.11
N ILE A 88 -6.04 -6.57 7.28
CA ILE A 88 -6.04 -6.99 5.88
C ILE A 88 -5.02 -8.13 5.73
N LEU A 89 -5.50 -9.27 5.20
CA LEU A 89 -4.67 -10.33 4.68
C LEU A 89 -4.42 -10.10 3.19
N VAL A 90 -3.16 -9.86 2.84
CA VAL A 90 -2.70 -9.79 1.46
C VAL A 90 -2.45 -11.21 0.93
N THR A 91 -3.13 -11.55 -0.15
CA THR A 91 -3.16 -12.90 -0.74
C THR A 91 -2.52 -12.94 -2.13
N LYS A 92 -2.34 -14.16 -2.64
CA LYS A 92 -2.03 -14.45 -4.05
C LYS A 92 -3.17 -15.28 -4.66
N LYS A 93 -3.31 -15.25 -5.98
CA LYS A 93 -4.36 -16.00 -6.70
C LYS A 93 -4.03 -17.48 -6.85
N ASP A 94 -2.78 -17.78 -7.22
CA ASP A 94 -2.42 -19.10 -7.70
C ASP A 94 -1.45 -19.82 -6.75
N ASP A 95 -1.44 -21.15 -6.82
CA ASP A 95 -0.50 -22.03 -6.11
C ASP A 95 -0.42 -21.83 -4.59
N LEU A 96 -1.59 -21.78 -3.96
CA LEU A 96 -1.69 -21.74 -2.50
C LEU A 96 -1.29 -23.10 -1.91
N THR A 97 -0.27 -23.08 -1.05
CA THR A 97 0.09 -24.22 -0.21
C THR A 97 -1.03 -24.56 0.77
N HIS A 98 -0.97 -25.75 1.38
CA HIS A 98 -1.94 -26.14 2.41
C HIS A 98 -1.95 -25.15 3.59
N ALA A 99 -0.77 -24.70 4.03
CA ALA A 99 -0.63 -23.72 5.10
C ALA A 99 -1.25 -22.36 4.74
N GLU A 100 -1.08 -21.88 3.51
CA GLU A 100 -1.69 -20.64 3.04
C GLU A 100 -3.21 -20.73 2.95
N LYS A 101 -3.75 -21.90 2.55
CA LYS A 101 -5.19 -22.16 2.57
C LYS A 101 -5.75 -22.12 4.00
N GLU A 102 -5.03 -22.68 4.96
CA GLU A 102 -5.39 -22.60 6.39
C GLU A 102 -5.38 -21.15 6.89
N MET A 103 -4.36 -20.35 6.54
CA MET A 103 -4.34 -18.92 6.89
C MET A 103 -5.53 -18.15 6.30
N ILE A 104 -5.96 -18.46 5.07
CA ILE A 104 -7.16 -17.86 4.48
C ILE A 104 -8.42 -18.29 5.22
N ARG A 105 -8.52 -19.55 5.65
CA ARG A 105 -9.65 -20.05 6.46
C ARG A 105 -9.69 -19.35 7.82
N GLU A 106 -8.54 -19.18 8.48
CA GLU A 106 -8.43 -18.45 9.74
C GLU A 106 -8.86 -16.99 9.57
N ALA A 107 -8.37 -16.31 8.53
CA ALA A 107 -8.75 -14.93 8.20
C ALA A 107 -10.25 -14.78 7.99
N LYS A 108 -10.89 -15.72 7.26
CA LYS A 108 -12.35 -15.73 7.10
C LYS A 108 -13.08 -15.87 8.44
N ARG A 109 -12.64 -16.80 9.29
CA ARG A 109 -13.22 -17.02 10.63
C ARG A 109 -13.11 -15.77 11.51
N ARG A 110 -11.98 -15.06 11.43
CA ARG A 110 -11.71 -13.80 12.15
C ARG A 110 -12.25 -12.55 11.44
N LYS A 111 -12.92 -12.71 10.29
CA LYS A 111 -13.51 -11.64 9.47
C LYS A 111 -12.52 -10.60 8.97
N PHE A 112 -11.27 -11.00 8.74
CA PHE A 112 -10.27 -10.12 8.15
C PHE A 112 -10.63 -9.76 6.73
N TYR A 113 -10.28 -8.55 6.34
CA TYR A 113 -10.34 -8.15 4.95
C TYR A 113 -9.29 -8.91 4.16
N ARG A 114 -9.59 -9.19 2.89
CA ARG A 114 -8.70 -9.93 1.99
C ARG A 114 -8.56 -9.16 0.69
N ILE A 115 -7.32 -9.09 0.21
CA ILE A 115 -6.98 -8.44 -1.05
C ILE A 115 -5.79 -9.12 -1.71
N GLU A 116 -5.84 -9.25 -3.03
CA GLU A 116 -4.72 -9.79 -3.81
C GLU A 116 -3.55 -8.78 -3.86
N CYS A 117 -2.32 -9.28 -3.82
CA CYS A 117 -1.11 -8.46 -3.66
C CYS A 117 -0.95 -7.37 -4.73
N ARG A 118 -1.08 -7.69 -6.02
CA ARG A 118 -0.98 -6.67 -7.09
C ARG A 118 -2.05 -5.60 -6.93
N ARG A 119 -3.27 -5.99 -6.58
CA ARG A 119 -4.37 -5.04 -6.32
C ARG A 119 -4.10 -4.16 -5.10
N PHE A 120 -3.48 -4.70 -4.04
CA PHE A 120 -3.05 -3.92 -2.88
C PHE A 120 -2.08 -2.81 -3.28
N PHE A 121 -1.00 -3.14 -4.01
CA PHE A 121 -0.03 -2.14 -4.49
C PHE A 121 -0.68 -1.08 -5.38
N ALA A 122 -1.54 -1.48 -6.32
CA ALA A 122 -2.22 -0.55 -7.21
C ALA A 122 -3.10 0.46 -6.44
N LEU A 123 -3.85 -0.01 -5.44
CA LEU A 123 -4.76 0.86 -4.67
C LEU A 123 -4.03 1.75 -3.67
N VAL A 124 -2.98 1.24 -3.02
CA VAL A 124 -2.10 2.07 -2.17
C VAL A 124 -1.41 3.13 -3.02
N GLY A 125 -0.91 2.75 -4.20
CA GLY A 125 -0.31 3.70 -5.15
C GLY A 125 -1.28 4.80 -5.57
N ARG A 126 -2.55 4.46 -5.80
CA ARG A 126 -3.61 5.43 -6.13
C ARG A 126 -3.93 6.42 -5.00
N GLN A 127 -3.61 6.07 -3.75
CA GLN A 127 -3.86 6.89 -2.57
C GLN A 127 -5.33 7.35 -2.45
N SER A 128 -6.27 6.48 -2.85
CA SER A 128 -7.71 6.75 -2.81
C SER A 128 -8.38 5.86 -1.77
N ARG A 129 -8.75 6.46 -0.62
CA ARG A 129 -9.36 5.72 0.51
C ARG A 129 -10.66 5.04 0.09
N LYS A 130 -11.51 5.76 -0.64
CA LYS A 130 -12.78 5.24 -1.16
C LYS A 130 -12.59 4.00 -2.04
N ALA A 131 -11.64 4.06 -2.98
CA ALA A 131 -11.37 2.94 -3.88
C ALA A 131 -10.75 1.74 -3.13
N PHE A 132 -9.91 2.02 -2.14
CA PHE A 132 -9.27 1.00 -1.32
C PHE A 132 -10.30 0.26 -0.46
N GLU A 133 -11.12 0.97 0.30
CA GLU A 133 -12.16 0.38 1.16
C GLU A 133 -13.20 -0.40 0.36
N ALA A 134 -13.63 0.11 -0.80
CA ALA A 134 -14.57 -0.58 -1.68
C ALA A 134 -14.01 -1.87 -2.29
N ALA A 135 -12.68 -2.02 -2.35
CA ALA A 135 -12.01 -3.20 -2.91
C ALA A 135 -11.77 -4.31 -1.88
N LEU A 136 -11.95 -4.02 -0.59
CA LEU A 136 -11.75 -5.01 0.47
C LEU A 136 -12.93 -5.99 0.51
N SER A 137 -12.61 -7.28 0.56
CA SER A 137 -13.59 -8.36 0.70
C SER A 137 -13.46 -9.02 2.07
N HIS A 138 -14.57 -9.41 2.70
CA HIS A 138 -14.57 -10.28 3.88
C HIS A 138 -14.44 -11.75 3.46
#